data_AF-A0A1Q3SXZ4-F1
#
_entry.id   AF-A0A1Q3SXZ4-F1
#
_cell.length_a   1.000
_cell.length_b   1.000
_cell.length_c   1.000
_cell.angle_alpha   90.00
_cell.angle_beta   90.00
_cell.angle_gamma   90.00
#
_symmetry.space_group_name_H-M   'P 1'
#
loop_
_entity.id
_entity.type
_entity.pdbx_description
1 polymer ?
#
loop_
_entity_poly.entity_id
_entity_poly.type
_entity_poly.pdbx_seq_one_letter_code
_entity_poly.pdbx_strand_id
1 'polypeptide(L)'
;MKFPTDGELKRTVTIRKAFFDITQDINAAILLSQLDYWSKRTSNQEHWVYKTQKELQEEIFLTPYQQRRARALLVKLNLIEEKCIGLPKKMYFRIKRESNEQNEEHQEIKKMHDKNQNATSMKDEELALIVKKLHQMRWRNLIRKINKLHHLLI
;
A
#
# COMPACT_ATOMS: atom_id res chain seq x y z
N MET A 1 28.95 22.47 18.92
CA MET A 1 28.11 22.72 17.72
C MET A 1 27.27 23.96 18.02
N LYS A 2 27.35 25.02 17.21
CA LYS A 2 26.52 26.22 17.41
C LYS A 2 25.17 26.01 16.70
N PHE A 3 24.09 26.42 17.36
CA PHE A 3 22.77 26.41 16.73
C PHE A 3 22.73 27.50 15.65
N PRO A 4 22.16 27.23 14.46
CA PRO A 4 22.07 28.24 13.40
C PRO A 4 21.20 29.41 13.82
N THR A 5 21.58 30.60 13.37
CA THR A 5 20.83 31.85 13.59
C THR A 5 19.68 31.99 12.60
N ASP A 6 18.69 32.84 12.89
CA ASP A 6 17.52 33.03 12.01
C ASP A 6 17.91 33.47 10.58
N GLY A 7 19.01 34.21 10.43
CA GLY A 7 19.54 34.59 9.11
C GLY A 7 20.18 33.44 8.32
N GLU A 8 20.53 32.33 8.98
CA GLU A 8 21.07 31.11 8.37
C GLU A 8 19.97 30.09 8.03
N LEU A 9 18.77 30.23 8.61
CA LEU A 9 17.58 29.44 8.30
C LEU A 9 16.99 29.84 6.95
N LYS A 10 17.59 29.36 5.86
CA LYS A 10 17.21 29.76 4.50
C LYS A 10 15.97 29.07 3.94
N ARG A 11 15.63 27.84 4.38
CA ARG A 11 14.55 27.05 3.78
C ARG A 11 13.83 26.16 4.79
N THR A 12 12.50 26.18 4.71
CA THR A 12 11.59 25.31 5.46
C THR A 12 10.89 24.34 4.52
N VAL A 13 10.80 23.08 4.92
CA VAL A 13 10.03 22.05 4.21
C VAL A 13 8.73 21.83 4.96
N THR A 14 7.61 22.27 4.38
CA THR A 14 6.29 22.08 4.97
C THR A 14 5.66 20.79 4.48
N ILE A 15 5.15 19.99 5.41
CA ILE A 15 4.49 18.71 5.11
C ILE A 15 3.03 18.80 5.54
N ARG A 16 2.11 18.36 4.70
CA ARG A 16 0.70 18.21 5.10
C ARG A 16 0.48 16.89 5.83
N LYS A 17 -0.11 16.95 7.03
CA LYS A 17 -0.42 15.76 7.83
C LYS A 17 -1.21 14.70 7.05
N ALA A 18 -2.22 15.11 6.29
CA ALA A 18 -3.02 14.20 5.48
C ALA A 18 -2.19 13.34 4.51
N PHE A 19 -1.08 13.88 3.98
CA PHE A 19 -0.20 13.12 3.11
C PHE A 19 0.65 12.11 3.88
N PHE A 20 1.04 12.43 5.11
CA PHE A 20 1.66 11.46 6.00
C PHE A 20 0.68 10.34 6.35
N ASP A 21 -0.55 10.68 6.73
CA ASP A 21 -1.57 9.70 7.13
C ASP A 21 -1.86 8.68 6.00
N ILE A 22 -1.87 9.13 4.74
CA ILE A 22 -2.09 8.27 3.57
C ILE A 22 -0.85 7.42 3.23
N THR A 23 0.34 8.01 3.28
CA THR A 23 1.58 7.35 2.82
C THR A 23 2.23 6.48 3.89
N GLN A 24 2.02 6.81 5.17
CA GLN A 24 2.72 6.27 6.34
C GLN A 24 4.25 6.29 6.19
N ASP A 25 4.79 7.20 5.37
CA ASP A 25 6.21 7.38 5.10
C ASP A 25 6.51 8.87 4.96
N ILE A 26 7.39 9.38 5.81
CA ILE A 26 7.69 10.81 5.87
C ILE A 26 8.34 11.33 4.59
N ASN A 27 9.20 10.53 3.92
CA ASN A 27 9.88 10.95 2.70
C ASN A 27 8.89 11.02 1.53
N ALA A 28 7.95 10.06 1.47
CA ALA A 28 6.86 10.09 0.51
C ALA A 28 5.92 11.28 0.75
N ALA A 29 5.57 11.56 2.00
CA ALA A 29 4.75 12.72 2.37
C ALA A 29 5.41 14.06 2.02
N ILE A 30 6.72 14.19 2.25
CA ILE A 30 7.52 15.36 1.86
C ILE A 30 7.48 15.53 0.34
N LEU A 31 7.84 14.48 -0.40
CA LEU A 31 7.88 14.53 -1.86
C LEU A 31 6.50 14.86 -2.44
N LEU A 32 5.43 14.25 -1.93
CA LEU A 32 4.07 14.52 -2.38
C LEU A 32 3.63 15.96 -2.07
N SER A 33 4.00 16.49 -0.90
CA SER A 33 3.73 17.90 -0.54
C SER A 33 4.41 18.85 -1.52
N GLN A 34 5.65 18.55 -1.89
CA GLN A 34 6.44 19.35 -2.83
C GLN A 34 5.91 19.26 -4.26
N LEU A 35 5.55 18.05 -4.72
CA LEU A 35 4.95 17.87 -6.04
C LEU A 35 3.59 18.60 -6.14
N ASP A 36 2.80 18.61 -5.08
CA ASP A 36 1.51 19.32 -5.09
C ASP A 36 1.72 20.84 -5.16
N TYR A 37 2.68 21.36 -4.41
CA TYR A 37 3.07 22.76 -4.47
C TYR A 37 3.39 23.20 -5.89
N TRP A 38 4.21 22.41 -6.61
CA TRP A 38 4.57 22.69 -8.00
C TRP A 38 3.43 22.43 -8.98
N SER A 39 2.60 21.41 -8.75
CA SER A 39 1.46 21.08 -9.61
C SER A 39 0.41 22.20 -9.66
N LYS A 40 0.36 23.06 -8.64
CA LYS A 40 -0.52 24.24 -8.59
C LYS A 40 0.09 25.48 -9.25
N ARG A 41 1.37 25.42 -9.61
CA ARG A 41 2.17 26.54 -10.14
C ARG A 41 2.72 26.28 -11.54
N THR A 42 2.48 25.10 -12.10
CA THR A 42 2.83 24.79 -13.48
C THR A 42 1.80 25.42 -14.42
N SER A 43 2.25 25.94 -15.56
CA SER A 43 1.39 26.41 -16.65
C SER A 43 0.90 25.28 -17.55
N ASN A 44 1.38 24.05 -17.33
CA ASN A 44 0.94 22.88 -18.06
C ASN A 44 -0.52 22.53 -17.67
N GLN A 45 -1.42 22.47 -18.65
CA GLN A 45 -2.85 22.20 -18.44
C GLN A 45 -3.13 20.83 -17.79
N GLU A 46 -2.28 19.84 -18.05
CA GLU A 46 -2.36 18.51 -17.42
C GLU A 46 -1.65 18.43 -16.06
N HIS A 47 -1.12 19.56 -15.56
CA HIS A 47 -0.40 19.67 -14.29
C HIS A 47 0.87 18.81 -14.18
N TRP A 48 1.53 18.51 -15.29
CA TRP A 48 2.86 17.90 -15.25
C TRP A 48 3.90 18.86 -14.69
N VAL A 49 4.77 18.32 -13.84
CA VAL A 49 5.88 19.03 -13.20
C VAL A 49 7.18 18.33 -13.57
N TYR A 50 8.10 19.08 -14.17
CA TYR A 50 9.47 18.63 -14.39
C TYR A 50 10.35 18.99 -13.20
N LYS A 51 11.08 18.00 -12.67
CA LYS A 51 12.15 18.22 -11.68
C LYS A 51 13.25 17.19 -11.82
N THR A 52 14.49 17.64 -11.68
CA THR A 52 15.65 16.78 -11.52
C THR A 52 15.78 16.28 -10.08
N GLN A 53 16.52 15.19 -9.88
CA GLN A 53 16.83 14.68 -8.54
C GLN A 53 17.63 15.70 -7.71
N LYS A 54 18.52 16.47 -8.37
CA LYS A 54 19.34 17.49 -7.72
C LYS A 54 18.47 18.65 -7.21
N GLU A 55 17.57 19.16 -8.04
CA GLU A 55 16.62 20.20 -7.61
C GLU A 55 15.76 19.71 -6.45
N LEU A 56 15.21 18.49 -6.52
CA LEU A 56 14.45 17.93 -5.41
C LEU A 56 15.32 17.77 -4.16
N GLN A 57 16.59 17.35 -4.29
CA GLN A 57 17.48 17.23 -3.14
C GLN A 57 17.77 18.59 -2.50
N GLU A 58 17.95 19.64 -3.29
CA GLU A 58 18.17 21.01 -2.80
C GLU A 58 16.90 21.60 -2.17
N GLU A 59 15.72 21.20 -2.65
CA GLU A 59 14.42 21.69 -2.16
C GLU A 59 13.95 20.98 -0.89
N ILE A 60 14.07 19.65 -0.82
CA ILE A 60 13.45 18.83 0.22
C ILE A 60 14.43 17.90 0.95
N PHE A 61 15.73 18.05 0.70
CA PHE A 61 16.83 17.37 1.42
C PHE A 61 16.83 15.84 1.32
N LEU A 62 15.99 15.26 0.46
CA LEU A 62 15.98 13.82 0.22
C LEU A 62 17.13 13.43 -0.70
N THR A 63 17.90 12.43 -0.29
CA THR A 63 18.93 11.80 -1.14
C THR A 63 18.29 11.14 -2.37
N PRO A 64 19.03 10.90 -3.47
CA PRO A 64 18.49 10.23 -4.65
C PRO A 64 17.89 8.85 -4.35
N TYR A 65 18.46 8.12 -3.39
CA TYR A 65 17.93 6.84 -2.91
C TYR A 65 16.57 7.01 -2.22
N GLN A 66 16.45 7.96 -1.29
CA GLN A 66 15.19 8.28 -0.61
C GLN A 66 14.13 8.75 -1.60
N GLN A 67 14.48 9.62 -2.54
CA GLN A 67 13.57 10.07 -3.61
C GLN A 67 13.06 8.89 -4.44
N ARG A 68 13.93 7.95 -4.82
CA ARG A 68 13.53 6.75 -5.58
C ARG A 68 12.56 5.88 -4.79
N ARG A 69 12.80 5.65 -3.49
CA ARG A 69 11.89 4.89 -2.63
C ARG A 69 10.55 5.60 -2.44
N ALA A 70 10.57 6.90 -2.16
CA ALA A 70 9.39 7.73 -2.02
C ALA A 70 8.54 7.69 -3.30
N ARG A 71 9.15 7.88 -4.48
CA ARG A 71 8.47 7.77 -5.77
C ARG A 71 7.84 6.40 -5.99
N ALA A 72 8.59 5.32 -5.76
CA ALA A 72 8.07 3.97 -5.94
C ALA A 72 6.85 3.71 -5.03
N LEU A 73 6.86 4.21 -3.79
CA LEU A 73 5.71 4.13 -2.90
C LEU A 73 4.53 4.97 -3.40
N LEU A 74 4.75 6.22 -3.80
CA LEU A 74 3.68 7.10 -4.31
C LEU A 74 3.03 6.57 -5.58
N VAL A 75 3.81 5.95 -6.49
CA VAL A 75 3.28 5.26 -7.67
C VAL A 75 2.49 4.02 -7.26
N LYS A 76 3.02 3.21 -6.32
CA LYS A 76 2.32 2.02 -5.79
C LYS A 76 0.98 2.37 -5.14
N LEU A 77 0.91 3.50 -4.45
CA LEU A 77 -0.31 4.03 -3.83
C LEU A 77 -1.23 4.76 -4.82
N ASN A 78 -0.86 4.80 -6.10
CA ASN A 78 -1.62 5.49 -7.14
C ASN A 78 -1.83 6.99 -6.88
N LEU A 79 -0.90 7.64 -6.15
CA LEU A 79 -0.99 9.07 -5.82
C LEU A 79 -0.30 9.95 -6.87
N ILE A 80 0.67 9.38 -7.61
CA ILE A 80 1.37 10.09 -8.68
C ILE A 80 1.53 9.21 -9.92
N GLU A 81 1.74 9.87 -11.05
CA GLU A 81 2.30 9.31 -12.27
C GLU A 81 3.68 9.90 -12.54
N GLU A 82 4.51 9.12 -13.21
CA GLU A 82 5.82 9.55 -13.66
C GLU A 82 6.06 9.21 -15.13
N LYS A 83 6.74 10.10 -15.84
CA LYS A 83 7.14 9.90 -17.24
C LYS A 83 8.58 10.36 -17.44
N CYS A 84 9.37 9.55 -18.13
CA CYS A 84 10.73 9.88 -18.53
C CYS A 84 10.75 10.17 -20.04
N ILE A 85 11.09 11.39 -20.45
CA ILE A 85 10.98 11.86 -21.84
C ILE A 85 12.31 12.44 -22.31
N GLY A 86 12.66 12.15 -23.57
CA GLY A 86 13.73 12.83 -24.31
C GLY A 86 15.17 12.38 -23.99
N LEU A 87 16.11 13.06 -24.65
CA LEU A 87 17.56 12.95 -24.48
C LEU A 87 18.14 14.37 -24.35
N PRO A 88 18.78 14.74 -23.22
CA PRO A 88 18.93 13.95 -22.00
C PRO A 88 17.58 13.66 -21.32
N LYS A 89 17.51 12.54 -20.60
CA LYS A 89 16.28 12.06 -19.96
C LYS A 89 15.76 13.06 -18.92
N LYS A 90 14.54 13.56 -19.14
CA LYS A 90 13.84 14.45 -18.21
C LYS A 90 12.73 13.69 -17.51
N MET A 91 12.65 13.83 -16.18
CA MET A 91 11.62 13.20 -15.36
C MET A 91 10.48 14.18 -15.09
N TYR A 92 9.27 13.77 -15.43
CA TYR A 92 8.04 14.51 -15.21
C TYR A 92 7.16 13.74 -14.23
N PHE A 93 6.48 14.49 -13.35
CA PHE A 93 5.58 13.97 -12.34
C PHE A 93 4.21 14.62 -12.48
N ARG A 94 3.15 13.88 -12.20
CA ARG A 94 1.78 14.40 -12.11
C ARG A 94 1.10 13.79 -10.91
N ILE A 95 0.42 14.61 -10.10
CA ILE A 95 -0.40 14.09 -9.00
C ILE A 95 -1.72 13.58 -9.56
N LYS A 96 -2.09 12.36 -9.17
CA LYS A 96 -3.43 11.83 -9.40
C LYS A 96 -4.35 12.47 -8.38
N ARG A 97 -5.01 13.55 -8.81
CA ARG A 97 -6.17 14.10 -8.10
C ARG A 97 -7.33 13.25 -8.57
N GLU A 98 -7.78 12.33 -7.74
CA GLU A 98 -8.95 11.51 -8.08
C GLU A 98 -10.11 12.41 -8.47
N SER A 99 -10.52 12.35 -9.73
CA SER A 99 -11.93 12.46 -10.05
C SER A 99 -12.57 11.21 -9.45
N ASN A 100 -13.38 11.41 -8.40
CA ASN A 100 -13.93 10.46 -7.41
C ASN A 100 -14.37 9.03 -7.86
N GLU A 101 -14.40 8.71 -9.15
CA GLU A 101 -15.01 7.49 -9.71
C GLU A 101 -14.10 6.26 -9.65
N GLN A 102 -12.79 6.38 -9.89
CA GLN A 102 -11.86 5.22 -9.88
C GLN A 102 -11.46 4.78 -8.46
N ASN A 103 -11.57 5.75 -7.55
CA ASN A 103 -12.05 5.63 -6.18
C ASN A 103 -12.60 4.28 -5.73
N GLU A 104 -13.80 4.07 -6.26
CA GLU A 104 -14.78 3.10 -5.77
C GLU A 104 -14.44 1.74 -6.33
N GLU A 105 -14.06 1.63 -7.62
CA GLU A 105 -13.68 0.38 -8.26
C GLU A 105 -12.50 -0.33 -7.56
N HIS A 106 -11.43 0.40 -7.22
CA HIS A 106 -10.29 -0.20 -6.52
C HIS A 106 -10.62 -0.60 -5.08
N GLN A 107 -11.51 0.15 -4.42
CA GLN A 107 -12.00 -0.20 -3.09
C GLN A 107 -12.95 -1.40 -3.14
N GLU A 108 -13.81 -1.50 -4.16
CA GLU A 108 -14.72 -2.61 -4.42
C GLU A 108 -13.91 -3.90 -4.67
N ILE A 109 -12.91 -3.84 -5.56
CA ILE A 109 -12.06 -4.98 -5.91
C ILE A 109 -11.28 -5.47 -4.69
N LYS A 110 -10.75 -4.56 -3.86
CA LYS A 110 -10.03 -4.92 -2.63
C LYS A 110 -10.96 -5.55 -1.59
N LYS A 111 -12.15 -4.97 -1.37
CA LYS A 111 -13.19 -5.54 -0.49
C LYS A 111 -13.64 -6.93 -0.98
N MET A 112 -13.79 -7.12 -2.29
CA MET A 112 -14.14 -8.42 -2.89
C MET A 112 -13.03 -9.45 -2.73
N HIS A 113 -11.76 -9.06 -2.86
CA HIS A 113 -10.63 -9.95 -2.67
C HIS A 113 -10.50 -10.43 -1.22
N ASP A 114 -10.60 -9.50 -0.26
CA ASP A 114 -10.54 -9.81 1.17
C ASP A 114 -11.71 -10.71 1.60
N LYS A 115 -12.91 -10.51 1.03
CA LYS A 115 -14.10 -11.35 1.31
C LYS A 115 -13.95 -12.77 0.74
N ASN A 116 -13.36 -12.92 -0.45
CA ASN A 116 -13.13 -14.23 -1.06
C ASN A 116 -12.06 -15.05 -0.32
N GLN A 117 -10.98 -14.43 0.14
CA GLN A 117 -9.96 -15.14 0.93
C GLN A 117 -10.52 -15.67 2.26
N ASN A 118 -11.32 -14.87 2.97
CA ASN A 118 -11.98 -15.30 4.21
C ASN A 118 -13.00 -16.42 4.00
N ALA A 119 -13.77 -16.37 2.90
CA ALA A 119 -14.75 -17.42 2.57
C ALA A 119 -14.09 -18.76 2.20
N THR A 120 -12.92 -18.75 1.56
CA THR A 120 -12.15 -19.97 1.27
C THR A 120 -11.62 -20.60 2.56
N SER A 121 -11.03 -19.80 3.46
CA SER A 121 -10.53 -20.29 4.76
C SER A 121 -11.64 -20.90 5.62
N MET A 122 -12.83 -20.29 5.66
CA MET A 122 -13.97 -20.84 6.40
C MET A 122 -14.44 -22.20 5.86
N LYS A 123 -14.47 -22.38 4.53
CA LYS A 123 -14.86 -23.66 3.91
C LYS A 123 -13.86 -24.76 4.26
N ASP A 124 -12.56 -24.45 4.29
CA ASP A 124 -11.52 -25.41 4.66
C ASP A 124 -11.62 -25.82 6.14
N GLU A 125 -11.97 -24.89 7.04
CA GLU A 125 -12.22 -25.18 8.45
C GLU A 125 -13.49 -26.03 8.67
N GLU A 126 -14.58 -25.75 7.95
CA GLU A 126 -15.81 -26.56 7.99
C GLU A 126 -15.55 -27.99 7.48
N LEU A 127 -14.81 -28.15 6.39
CA LEU A 127 -14.40 -29.46 5.87
C LEU A 127 -13.57 -30.23 6.89
N ALA A 128 -12.62 -29.57 7.55
CA ALA A 128 -11.81 -30.18 8.61
C ALA A 128 -12.68 -30.66 9.80
N LEU A 129 -13.74 -29.92 10.15
CA LEU A 129 -14.68 -30.30 11.20
C LEU A 129 -15.54 -31.51 10.81
N ILE A 130 -16.00 -31.56 9.56
CA ILE A 130 -16.77 -32.69 9.03
C ILE A 130 -15.93 -33.97 9.02
N VAL A 131 -14.67 -33.90 8.58
CA VAL A 131 -13.73 -35.04 8.58
C VAL A 131 -13.47 -35.54 10.01
N LYS A 132 -13.26 -34.63 10.97
CA LYS A 132 -13.11 -34.99 12.39
C LYS A 132 -14.36 -35.70 12.94
N LYS A 133 -15.56 -35.20 12.65
CA LYS A 133 -16.83 -35.83 13.06
C LYS A 133 -17.01 -37.24 12.46
N LEU A 134 -16.72 -37.40 11.17
CA LEU A 134 -16.80 -38.69 10.47
C LEU A 134 -15.84 -39.71 11.08
N HIS A 135 -14.60 -39.31 11.38
CA HIS A 135 -13.63 -40.17 12.03
C HIS A 135 -14.12 -40.62 13.42
N GLN A 136 -14.62 -39.69 14.24
CA GLN A 136 -15.20 -39.99 15.56
C GLN A 136 -16.39 -40.96 15.47
N MET A 137 -17.29 -40.77 14.51
CA MET A 137 -18.44 -41.66 14.29
C MET A 137 -18.03 -43.06 13.85
N ARG A 138 -17.09 -43.17 12.91
CA ARG A 138 -16.61 -44.45 12.40
C ARG A 138 -15.94 -45.26 13.50
N TRP A 139 -15.13 -44.60 14.34
CA TRP A 139 -14.46 -45.20 15.49
C TRP A 139 -15.45 -45.68 16.56
N ARG A 140 -16.46 -44.87 16.89
CA ARG A 140 -17.56 -45.27 17.80
C ARG A 140 -18.31 -46.50 17.31
N ASN A 141 -18.58 -46.60 16.01
CA ASN A 141 -19.28 -47.75 15.43
C ASN A 141 -18.41 -49.01 15.39
N LEU A 142 -17.10 -48.87 15.16
CA LEU A 142 -16.16 -49.99 15.26
C LEU A 142 -16.08 -50.54 16.69
N ILE A 143 -15.96 -49.66 17.69
CA ILE A 143 -15.93 -50.03 19.10
C ILE A 143 -17.21 -50.78 19.50
N ARG A 144 -18.39 -50.30 19.06
CA ARG A 144 -19.67 -51.00 19.29
C ARG A 144 -19.71 -52.40 18.66
N LYS A 145 -19.17 -52.58 17.45
CA LYS A 145 -19.09 -53.90 16.79
C LYS A 145 -18.14 -54.83 17.53
N ILE A 146 -16.98 -54.34 17.97
CA ILE A 146 -16.00 -55.11 18.74
C ILE A 146 -16.61 -55.57 20.08
N ASN A 147 -17.27 -54.67 20.80
CA ASN A 147 -17.93 -55.02 22.07
C ASN A 147 -19.07 -56.04 21.90
N LYS A 148 -19.82 -55.98 20.78
CA LYS A 148 -20.85 -56.99 20.46
C LYS A 148 -20.26 -58.37 20.18
N LEU A 149 -19.09 -58.44 19.53
CA LEU A 149 -18.42 -59.71 19.23
C LEU A 149 -17.77 -60.32 20.47
N HIS A 150 -17.25 -59.50 21.39
CA HIS A 150 -16.65 -59.96 22.64
C HIS A 150 -17.69 -60.60 23.58
N HIS A 151 -18.93 -60.14 23.55
CA HIS A 151 -20.05 -60.73 24.30
C HIS A 151 -20.56 -62.07 23.75
N LEU A 152 -20.13 -62.49 22.55
CA LEU A 152 -20.51 -63.76 21.91
C LEU A 152 -19.43 -64.84 22.04
N LEU A 153 -18.26 -64.48 22.60
CA LEU A 153 -17.09 -65.35 22.77
C LEU A 153 -16.79 -65.66 24.24
N ILE A 154 -17.71 -65.32 25.15
CA ILE A 154 -17.73 -65.66 26.59
C ILE A 154 -19.05 -66.40 26.84
#